data_AF-A0A377HXY6-F1
#
_entry.id   AF-A0A377HXY6-F1
#
_cell.length_a   1.000
_cell.length_b   1.000
_cell.length_c   1.000
_cell.angle_alpha   90.00
_cell.angle_beta   90.00
_cell.angle_gamma   90.00
#
_symmetry.space_group_name_H-M   'P 1'
#
loop_
_entity.id
_entity.type
_entity.pdbx_description
1 polymer ?
#
loop_
_entity_poly.entity_id
_entity_poly.type
_entity_poly.pdbx_seq_one_letter_code
_entity_poly.pdbx_strand_id
1 'polypeptide(L)'
;MAELTLKQEHFVKAYIETGNASEAYRIAYDADKMKAETIHRKANELISNGKITARIEEMQKEHQERHKITVDNLVDQLEEALQLAKTNGNANAMIAAIMGKAKLLGLDKPEPVRIQIEKELPTLAELFAQPGEV
;
A
#
# COMPACT_ATOMS: atom_id res chain seq x y z
N MET A 1 8.68 28.53 -1.18
CA MET A 1 7.91 27.27 -1.07
C MET A 1 7.60 27.07 0.40
N ALA A 2 6.33 26.85 0.78
CA ALA A 2 5.96 26.76 2.19
C ALA A 2 6.56 25.49 2.81
N GLU A 3 7.51 25.68 3.71
CA GLU A 3 8.39 24.66 4.29
C GLU A 3 7.59 23.65 5.12
N LEU A 4 7.81 22.35 4.90
CA LEU A 4 7.27 21.31 5.77
C LEU A 4 7.86 21.48 7.17
N THR A 5 7.07 21.17 8.19
CA THR A 5 7.60 21.13 9.55
C THR A 5 8.56 19.94 9.72
N LEU A 6 9.48 20.02 10.68
CA LEU A 6 10.40 18.93 11.00
C LEU A 6 9.68 17.58 11.24
N LYS A 7 8.51 17.60 11.86
CA LYS A 7 7.69 16.38 12.08
C LYS A 7 7.10 15.84 10.79
N GLN A 8 6.69 16.70 9.86
CA GLN A 8 6.19 16.27 8.56
C GLN A 8 7.31 15.72 7.67
N GLU A 9 8.50 16.32 7.70
CA GLU A 9 9.69 15.76 7.03
C GLU A 9 10.08 14.40 7.63
N HIS A 10 10.03 14.25 8.95
CA HIS A 10 10.27 12.97 9.60
C HIS A 10 9.22 11.91 9.19
N PHE A 11 7.94 12.32 9.10
CA PHE A 11 6.88 11.47 8.60
C PHE A 11 7.12 11.01 7.16
N VAL A 12 7.53 11.90 6.26
CA VAL A 12 7.84 11.54 4.87
C VAL A 12 8.95 10.49 4.83
N LYS A 13 10.06 10.71 5.56
CA LYS A 13 11.18 9.75 5.60
C LYS A 13 10.74 8.38 6.12
N ALA A 14 10.03 8.35 7.25
CA ALA A 14 9.52 7.11 7.83
C ALA A 14 8.51 6.41 6.91
N TYR A 15 7.73 7.16 6.13
CA TYR A 15 6.79 6.60 5.17
C TYR A 15 7.50 5.95 3.97
N ILE A 16 8.57 6.56 3.45
CA ILE A 16 9.39 5.98 2.38
C ILE A 16 10.05 4.67 2.84
N GLU A 17 10.53 4.62 4.09
CA GLU A 17 11.19 3.43 4.64
C GLU A 17 10.21 2.28 4.94
N THR A 18 9.03 2.59 5.50
CA THR A 18 8.08 1.58 5.98
C THR A 18 6.99 1.22 4.99
N GLY A 19 6.66 2.11 4.04
CA GLY A 19 5.51 1.99 3.16
C GLY A 19 4.16 2.02 3.89
N ASN A 20 4.12 2.32 5.19
CA ASN A 20 2.91 2.28 6.01
C ASN A 20 2.70 3.63 6.70
N ALA A 21 1.59 4.28 6.36
CA ALA A 21 1.23 5.60 6.89
C ALA A 21 1.08 5.62 8.42
N SER A 22 0.49 4.58 8.99
CA SER A 22 0.24 4.51 10.43
C SER A 22 1.53 4.26 11.21
N GLU A 23 2.44 3.44 10.68
CA GLU A 23 3.77 3.25 11.27
C GLU A 23 4.61 4.52 11.15
N ALA A 24 4.62 5.16 9.98
CA ALA A 24 5.30 6.43 9.78
C ALA A 24 4.80 7.52 10.74
N TYR A 25 3.50 7.55 11.04
CA TYR A 25 2.94 8.47 12.02
C TYR A 25 3.40 8.17 13.45
N ARG A 26 3.44 6.89 13.85
CA ARG A 26 3.97 6.48 15.16
C ARG A 26 5.39 6.97 15.37
N ILE A 27 6.25 6.72 14.38
CA ILE A 27 7.67 7.11 14.39
C ILE A 27 7.82 8.64 14.42
N ALA A 28 7.06 9.37 13.59
CA ALA A 28 7.26 10.80 13.43
C ALA A 28 6.66 11.66 14.55
N TYR A 29 5.64 11.16 15.25
CA TYR A 29 4.89 11.91 16.26
C TYR A 29 4.94 11.28 17.66
N ASP A 30 5.76 10.25 17.88
CA ASP A 30 5.86 9.51 19.14
C ASP A 30 4.48 9.05 19.65
N ALA A 31 3.66 8.52 18.73
CA ALA A 31 2.23 8.32 18.95
C ALA A 31 1.86 6.95 19.56
N ASP A 32 2.82 6.22 20.16
CA ASP A 32 2.62 4.85 20.65
C ASP A 32 1.55 4.71 21.73
N LYS A 33 1.27 5.79 22.45
CA LYS A 33 0.23 5.85 23.49
C LYS A 33 -1.16 6.20 22.94
N MET A 34 -1.29 6.46 21.64
CA MET A 34 -2.55 6.81 21.01
C MET A 34 -3.30 5.57 20.51
N LYS A 35 -4.64 5.66 20.45
CA LYS A 35 -5.47 4.61 19.83
C LYS A 35 -5.12 4.46 18.35
N ALA A 36 -5.12 3.21 17.88
CA ALA A 36 -4.82 2.87 16.49
C ALA A 36 -5.73 3.59 15.47
N GLU A 37 -7.01 3.73 15.75
CA GLU A 37 -7.97 4.45 14.90
C GLU A 37 -7.60 5.93 14.71
N THR A 38 -7.16 6.58 15.80
CA THR A 38 -6.72 7.97 15.75
C THR A 38 -5.45 8.14 14.94
N ILE A 39 -4.50 7.21 15.10
CA ILE A 39 -3.26 7.18 14.31
C ILE A 39 -3.60 7.03 12.83
N HIS A 40 -4.45 6.05 12.48
CA HIS A 40 -4.84 5.79 11.11
C HIS A 40 -5.51 6.99 10.44
N ARG A 41 -6.45 7.65 11.13
CA ARG A 41 -7.10 8.86 10.62
C ARG A 41 -6.09 9.97 10.36
N LYS A 42 -5.24 10.29 11.35
CA LYS A 42 -4.26 11.38 11.24
C LYS A 42 -3.19 11.09 10.17
N ALA A 43 -2.76 9.85 10.05
CA ALA A 43 -1.84 9.43 9.01
C ALA A 43 -2.44 9.62 7.61
N ASN A 44 -3.71 9.25 7.41
CA ASN A 44 -4.42 9.48 6.15
C ASN A 44 -4.60 10.97 5.83
N GLU A 45 -4.88 11.80 6.84
CA GLU A 45 -4.93 13.26 6.67
C GLU A 45 -3.59 13.84 6.21
N LEU A 46 -2.47 13.32 6.71
CA LEU A 46 -1.13 13.75 6.28
C LEU A 46 -0.82 13.30 4.84
N ILE A 47 -1.15 12.07 4.47
CA ILE A 47 -0.93 11.59 3.10
C ILE A 47 -1.82 12.32 2.09
N SER A 48 -3.02 12.74 2.51
CA SER A 48 -3.93 13.53 1.67
C SER A 48 -3.50 14.99 1.55
N ASN A 49 -2.52 15.45 2.32
CA ASN A 49 -1.98 16.79 2.23
C ASN A 49 -1.04 16.90 1.02
N GLY A 50 -1.45 17.65 -0.01
CA GLY A 50 -0.69 17.75 -1.26
C GLY A 50 0.77 18.21 -1.10
N LYS A 51 1.15 18.93 -0.03
CA LYS A 51 2.55 19.28 0.22
C LYS A 51 3.38 18.07 0.63
N ILE A 52 2.80 17.19 1.45
CA ILE A 52 3.43 15.94 1.90
C ILE A 52 3.51 14.96 0.73
N THR A 53 2.42 14.83 -0.04
CA THR A 53 2.40 14.00 -1.25
C THR A 53 3.49 14.43 -2.23
N ALA A 54 3.60 15.72 -2.53
CA ALA A 54 4.64 16.25 -3.42
C ALA A 54 6.05 15.97 -2.89
N ARG A 55 6.27 16.05 -1.58
CA ARG A 55 7.58 15.76 -0.97
C ARG A 55 7.94 14.27 -1.02
N ILE A 56 6.94 13.39 -0.87
CA ILE A 56 7.12 11.94 -1.05
C ILE A 56 7.53 11.64 -2.49
N GLU A 57 6.83 12.21 -3.48
CA GLU A 57 7.14 12.04 -4.90
C GLU A 57 8.54 12.55 -5.26
N GLU A 58 8.91 13.74 -4.76
CA GLU A 58 10.25 14.29 -4.93
C GLU A 58 11.32 13.35 -4.37
N MET A 59 11.15 12.85 -3.14
CA MET A 59 12.12 11.95 -2.51
C MET A 59 12.21 10.59 -3.21
N GLN A 60 11.08 10.06 -3.71
CA GLN A 60 11.07 8.85 -4.54
C GLN A 60 11.81 9.07 -5.85
N LYS A 61 11.62 10.22 -6.49
CA LYS A 61 12.33 10.59 -7.70
C LYS A 61 13.84 10.75 -7.45
N GLU A 62 14.24 11.40 -6.35
CA GLU A 62 15.65 11.49 -5.95
C GLU A 62 16.28 10.10 -5.74
N HIS A 63 15.57 9.18 -5.09
CA HIS A 63 16.04 7.80 -4.92
C HIS A 63 16.16 7.06 -6.24
N GLN A 64 15.18 7.20 -7.12
CA GLN A 64 15.21 6.64 -8.47
C GLN A 64 16.39 7.18 -9.28
N GLU A 65 16.63 8.49 -9.26
CA GLU A 65 17.73 9.13 -9.98
C GLU A 65 19.10 8.71 -9.43
N ARG A 66 19.26 8.66 -8.09
CA ARG A 66 20.51 8.25 -7.44
C ARG A 66 20.89 6.81 -7.72
N HIS A 67 19.91 5.89 -7.73
CA HIS A 67 20.17 4.46 -7.86
C HIS A 67 19.94 3.93 -9.28
N LYS A 68 19.37 4.74 -10.20
CA LYS A 68 18.92 4.33 -11.53
C LYS A 68 18.05 3.07 -11.50
N ILE A 69 17.30 2.88 -10.42
CA ILE A 69 16.41 1.74 -10.26
C ILE A 69 15.10 2.09 -10.96
N THR A 70 14.81 1.36 -12.03
CA THR A 70 13.55 1.42 -12.78
C THR A 70 12.80 0.10 -12.62
N VAL A 71 11.50 0.10 -12.93
CA VAL A 71 10.71 -1.14 -12.98
C VAL A 71 11.35 -2.13 -13.95
N ASP A 72 11.79 -1.67 -15.12
CA ASP A 72 12.46 -2.49 -16.13
C ASP A 72 13.73 -3.14 -15.56
N ASN A 73 14.60 -2.37 -14.92
CA ASN A 73 15.84 -2.90 -14.34
C ASN A 73 15.56 -3.94 -13.24
N LEU A 74 14.51 -3.76 -12.44
CA LEU A 74 14.12 -4.74 -11.43
C LEU A 74 13.51 -6.00 -12.04
N VAL A 75 12.73 -5.87 -13.11
CA VAL A 75 12.17 -7.00 -13.86
C VAL A 75 13.29 -7.84 -14.48
N ASP A 76 14.32 -7.20 -15.03
CA ASP A 76 15.49 -7.86 -15.58
C ASP A 76 16.28 -8.62 -14.49
N GLN A 77 16.53 -7.97 -13.34
CA GLN A 77 17.19 -8.62 -12.20
C GLN A 77 16.41 -9.82 -11.66
N LEU A 78 15.07 -9.75 -11.61
CA LEU A 78 14.24 -10.88 -11.21
C LEU A 78 14.27 -12.01 -12.24
N GLU A 79 14.39 -11.70 -13.53
CA GLU A 79 14.57 -12.72 -14.56
C GLU A 79 15.93 -13.42 -14.43
N GLU A 80 17.01 -12.67 -14.22
CA GLU A 80 18.34 -13.24 -13.96
C GLU A 80 18.34 -14.16 -12.72
N ALA A 81 17.74 -13.70 -11.61
CA ALA A 81 17.58 -14.50 -10.40
C ALA A 81 16.76 -15.76 -10.64
N LEU A 82 15.73 -15.70 -11.48
CA LEU A 82 14.91 -16.84 -11.87
C LEU A 82 15.70 -17.85 -12.71
N GLN A 83 16.54 -17.40 -13.64
CA GLN A 83 17.42 -18.29 -14.42
C GLN A 83 18.48 -18.97 -13.55
N LEU A 84 19.04 -18.23 -12.58
CA LEU A 84 19.96 -18.81 -11.59
C LEU A 84 19.24 -19.85 -10.71
N ALA A 85 18.02 -19.55 -10.26
CA ALA A 85 17.21 -20.47 -9.47
C ALA A 85 16.81 -21.74 -10.24
N LYS A 86 16.51 -21.63 -11.55
CA LYS A 86 16.30 -22.77 -12.45
C LYS A 86 17.54 -23.67 -12.50
N THR A 87 18.71 -23.07 -12.68
CA THR A 87 19.99 -23.79 -12.77
C THR A 87 20.30 -24.53 -11.48
N ASN A 88 20.00 -23.92 -10.32
CA ASN A 88 20.23 -24.49 -9.00
C ASN A 88 19.09 -25.42 -8.51
N GLY A 89 18.02 -25.59 -9.30
CA GLY A 89 16.87 -26.41 -8.92
C GLY A 89 16.07 -25.89 -7.71
N ASN A 90 16.13 -24.59 -7.40
CA ASN A 90 15.46 -24.01 -6.24
C ASN A 90 14.06 -23.49 -6.59
N ALA A 91 13.05 -24.34 -6.41
CA ALA A 91 11.66 -24.01 -6.72
C ALA A 91 11.11 -22.82 -5.93
N ASN A 92 11.47 -22.67 -4.66
CA ASN A 92 10.98 -21.57 -3.83
C ASN A 92 11.50 -20.21 -4.31
N ALA A 93 12.78 -20.14 -4.70
CA ALA A 93 13.37 -18.93 -5.27
C ALA A 93 12.75 -18.57 -6.64
N MET A 94 12.44 -19.57 -7.46
CA MET A 94 11.71 -19.36 -8.73
C MET A 94 10.32 -18.74 -8.49
N ILE A 95 9.53 -19.30 -7.57
CA ILE A 95 8.19 -18.78 -7.23
C ILE A 95 8.29 -17.34 -6.71
N ALA A 96 9.26 -17.06 -5.83
CA ALA A 96 9.48 -15.72 -5.30
C ALA A 96 9.79 -14.71 -6.41
N ALA A 97 10.64 -15.06 -7.38
CA ALA A 97 10.97 -14.21 -8.51
C ALA A 97 9.74 -13.95 -9.41
N ILE A 98 8.96 -14.98 -9.73
CA ILE A 98 7.72 -14.85 -10.53
C ILE A 98 6.72 -13.94 -9.82
N MET A 99 6.48 -14.15 -8.53
CA MET A 99 5.58 -13.32 -7.75
C MET A 99 6.07 -11.88 -7.62
N GLY A 100 7.40 -11.67 -7.49
CA GLY A 100 8.00 -10.35 -7.51
C GLY A 100 7.70 -9.60 -8.82
N LYS A 101 7.87 -10.26 -9.97
CA LYS A 101 7.55 -9.68 -11.29
C LYS A 101 6.06 -9.36 -11.40
N ALA A 102 5.19 -10.28 -10.98
CA ALA A 102 3.74 -10.07 -11.00
C ALA A 102 3.33 -8.84 -10.18
N LYS A 103 3.90 -8.65 -8.99
CA LYS A 103 3.66 -7.48 -8.14
C LYS A 103 4.12 -6.17 -8.77
N LEU A 104 5.33 -6.15 -9.33
CA LEU A 104 5.88 -4.96 -9.99
C LEU A 104 5.03 -4.53 -11.20
N LEU A 105 4.46 -5.50 -11.91
CA LEU A 105 3.59 -5.27 -13.07
C LEU A 105 2.11 -5.10 -12.70
N GLY A 106 1.75 -5.18 -11.42
CA GLY A 106 0.38 -5.05 -10.93
C GLY A 106 -0.56 -6.20 -11.29
N LEU A 107 -0.02 -7.36 -11.67
CA LEU A 107 -0.77 -8.55 -12.08
C LEU A 107 -1.24 -9.43 -10.90
N ASP A 108 -0.85 -9.09 -9.67
CA ASP A 108 -1.20 -9.85 -8.46
C ASP A 108 -2.55 -9.43 -7.84
N LYS A 109 -3.12 -8.29 -8.29
CA LYS A 109 -4.36 -7.74 -7.72
C LYS A 109 -5.58 -8.50 -8.26
N PRO A 110 -6.46 -9.05 -7.41
CA PRO A 110 -7.71 -9.63 -7.86
C PRO A 110 -8.59 -8.54 -8.45
N GLU A 111 -9.25 -8.82 -9.58
CA GLU A 111 -10.27 -7.92 -10.11
C GLU A 111 -11.42 -7.81 -9.09
N PRO A 112 -11.97 -6.60 -8.87
CA PRO A 112 -13.07 -6.43 -7.94
C PRO A 112 -14.29 -7.20 -8.45
N VAL A 113 -14.69 -8.23 -7.70
CA VAL A 113 -15.93 -8.97 -7.96
C VAL A 113 -17.10 -8.01 -7.75
N ARG A 114 -17.71 -7.57 -8.85
CA ARG A 114 -18.97 -6.84 -8.79
C ARG A 114 -20.08 -7.85 -8.52
N ILE A 115 -20.49 -7.95 -7.26
CA ILE A 115 -21.68 -8.71 -6.89
C ILE A 115 -22.89 -7.93 -7.45
N GLN A 116 -23.51 -8.46 -8.50
CA GLN A 116 -24.82 -8.02 -8.92
C GLN A 116 -25.83 -8.61 -7.95
N ILE A 117 -26.43 -7.77 -7.12
CA ILE A 117 -27.51 -8.20 -6.24
C ILE A 117 -28.74 -8.36 -7.13
N GLU A 118 -29.05 -9.59 -7.54
CA GLU A 118 -30.19 -9.90 -8.43
C GLU A 118 -31.55 -9.69 -7.76
N LYS A 119 -31.61 -9.58 -6.44
CA LYS A 119 -32.84 -9.40 -5.67
C LYS A 119 -32.65 -8.33 -4.62
N GLU A 120 -33.53 -7.33 -4.62
CA GLU A 120 -33.57 -6.31 -3.57
C GLU A 120 -33.52 -7.00 -2.19
N LEU A 121 -32.59 -6.55 -1.36
CA LEU A 121 -32.46 -7.05 -0.01
C LEU A 121 -33.76 -6.73 0.75
N PRO A 122 -34.32 -7.68 1.50
CA PRO A 122 -35.51 -7.41 2.27
C PRO A 122 -35.25 -6.25 3.22
N THR A 123 -36.22 -5.37 3.34
CA THR A 123 -36.14 -4.24 4.26
C THR A 123 -36.09 -4.75 5.70
N LEU A 124 -35.56 -3.93 6.62
CA LEU A 124 -35.56 -4.28 8.04
C LEU A 124 -36.99 -4.59 8.54
N ALA A 125 -38.00 -3.90 8.01
CA ALA A 125 -39.40 -4.18 8.33
C ALA A 125 -39.83 -5.60 7.92
N GLU A 126 -39.43 -6.06 6.74
CA GLU A 126 -39.74 -7.41 6.23
C GLU A 126 -39.00 -8.52 6.99
N LEU A 127 -37.78 -8.25 7.46
CA LEU A 127 -36.99 -9.18 8.27
C LEU A 127 -37.55 -9.40 9.68
N PHE A 128 -38.22 -8.39 10.24
CA PHE A 128 -38.76 -8.42 11.61
C PHE A 128 -40.29 -8.54 11.67
N ALA A 129 -40.97 -8.67 10.53
CA ALA A 129 -42.39 -8.94 10.49
C ALA A 129 -42.69 -10.32 11.13
N GLN A 130 -43.41 -10.33 12.25
CA GLN A 130 -43.90 -11.59 12.82
C GLN A 130 -45.04 -12.13 11.94
N PRO A 131 -45.12 -13.44 11.70
CA PRO A 131 -46.19 -14.02 10.88
C PRO A 131 -47.54 -13.80 11.57
N GLY A 132 -48.32 -12.82 11.10
CA GLY A 132 -49.67 -12.53 11.61
C GLY A 132 -50.08 -11.06 11.68
N GLU A 133 -49.21 -10.09 11.40
CA GLU A 133 -49.60 -8.68 11.27
C GLU A 133 -49.64 -8.26 9.81
N VAL A 134 -50.75 -8.57 9.13
CA VAL A 134 -51.19 -7.90 7.89
C VAL A 134 -52.63 -7.47 8.05
#